data_AF-A0A6P0NBU6-F1
#
_entry.id   AF-A0A6P0NBU6-F1
#
_cell.length_a   1.000
_cell.length_b   1.000
_cell.length_c   1.000
_cell.angle_alpha   90.00
_cell.angle_beta   90.00
_cell.angle_gamma   90.00
#
_symmetry.space_group_name_H-M   'P 1'
#
loop_
_entity.id
_entity.type
_entity.pdbx_description
1 polymer ?
#
loop_
_entity_poly.entity_id
_entity_poly.type
_entity_poly.pdbx_seq_one_letter_code
_entity_poly.pdbx_strand_id
1 'polypeptide(L)' 'SPIAAYNQEADRFLILDVSRYKYPPVWVKAEELWQAMATKDSESKKTRGFVLVSTR' A
#
# COMPACT_ATOMS: atom_id res chain seq x y z
N SER A 1 0.97 2.44 5.89
CA SER A 1 2.05 3.24 5.29
C SER A 1 1.52 3.98 4.07
N PRO A 2 1.87 5.26 3.85
CA PRO A 2 1.40 6.04 2.69
C PRO A 2 1.99 5.59 1.36
N ILE A 3 1.26 5.83 0.28
CA ILE A 3 1.77 5.72 -1.09
C ILE A 3 2.33 7.09 -1.51
N ALA A 4 3.57 7.12 -1.97
CA ALA A 4 4.22 8.36 -2.40
C ALA A 4 4.26 8.57 -3.91
N ALA A 5 4.35 7.48 -4.68
CA ALA A 5 4.47 7.56 -6.13
C ALA A 5 3.95 6.29 -6.80
N TYR A 6 3.65 6.43 -8.09
CA TYR A 6 3.35 5.34 -9.00
C TYR A 6 4.29 5.45 -10.22
N ASN A 7 4.92 4.34 -10.59
CA ASN A 7 5.70 4.21 -11.82
C ASN A 7 4.89 3.40 -12.83
N GLN A 8 4.51 4.04 -13.93
CA GLN A 8 3.64 3.46 -14.95
C GLN A 8 4.34 2.40 -15.81
N GLU A 9 5.62 2.58 -16.13
CA GLU A 9 6.37 1.63 -16.98
C GLU A 9 6.57 0.28 -16.29
N ALA A 10 6.86 0.30 -15.00
CA ALA A 10 7.09 -0.90 -14.20
C ALA A 10 5.83 -1.41 -13.47
N ASP A 11 4.72 -0.66 -13.54
CA ASP A 11 3.47 -0.89 -12.80
C ASP A 11 3.69 -1.11 -11.28
N ARG A 12 4.37 -0.14 -10.65
CA ARG A 12 4.76 -0.22 -9.24
C ARG A 12 4.38 1.00 -8.43
N PHE A 13 4.03 0.76 -7.16
CA PHE A 13 3.80 1.80 -6.17
C PHE A 13 4.95 1.89 -5.18
N LEU A 14 5.34 3.13 -4.84
CA LEU A 14 6.29 3.40 -3.78
C LEU A 14 5.56 3.52 -2.45
N ILE A 15 5.82 2.58 -1.54
CA ILE A 15 5.33 2.60 -0.17
C ILE A 15 6.39 3.26 0.72
N LEU A 16 6.02 4.34 1.40
CA LEU A 16 6.84 4.93 2.46
C LEU A 16 6.55 4.22 3.78
N ASP A 17 7.23 3.09 4.01
CA ASP A 17 7.01 2.32 5.22
C ASP A 17 7.44 3.09 6.48
N VAL A 18 6.51 3.26 7.42
CA VAL A 18 6.76 3.97 8.68
C VAL A 18 7.53 3.10 9.67
N SER A 19 7.59 1.79 9.45
CA SER A 19 8.47 0.85 10.18
C SER A 19 9.93 0.95 9.71
N ARG A 20 10.46 2.19 9.68
CA ARG A 20 11.78 2.59 9.13
C ARG A 20 12.98 1.86 9.73
N TYR A 21 12.84 1.33 10.96
CA TYR A 21 13.89 0.54 11.61
C TYR A 21 14.03 -0.86 11.01
N LYS A 22 13.02 -1.33 10.28
CA LYS A 22 12.95 -2.69 9.74
C LYS A 22 13.01 -2.72 8.21
N TYR A 23 12.34 -1.76 7.56
CA TYR A 23 12.24 -1.74 6.10
C TYR A 23 12.53 -0.35 5.53
N PRO A 24 13.31 -0.25 4.44
CA PRO A 24 13.39 0.96 3.65
C PRO A 24 12.10 1.17 2.85
N PRO A 25 11.89 2.34 2.22
CA PRO A 25 10.87 2.51 1.20
C PRO A 25 10.99 1.47 0.08
N VAL A 26 9.87 0.90 -0.35
CA VAL A 26 9.84 -0.21 -1.33
C VAL A 26 8.93 0.07 -2.51
N TRP A 27 9.36 -0.40 -3.69
CA TRP A 27 8.54 -0.43 -4.90
C TRP A 27 7.87 -1.79 -5.07
N VAL A 28 6.58 -1.86 -4.76
CA VAL A 28 5.77 -3.08 -4.89
C VAL A 28 5.00 -3.07 -6.21
N LYS A 29 4.80 -4.23 -6.83
CA LYS A 29 3.95 -4.34 -8.03
C LYS A 29 2.49 -4.01 -7.67
N ALA A 30 1.76 -3.37 -8.57
CA ALA A 30 0.37 -3.02 -8.34
C ALA A 30 -0.49 -4.27 -8.06
N GLU A 31 -0.27 -5.37 -8.80
CA GLU A 31 -0.95 -6.64 -8.56
C GLU A 31 -0.69 -7.21 -7.16
N GLU A 32 0.58 -7.25 -6.73
CA GLU A 32 0.96 -7.75 -5.40
C GLU A 32 0.33 -6.90 -4.29
N LEU A 33 0.32 -5.58 -4.46
CA LEU A 33 -0.33 -4.65 -3.53
C LEU A 33 -1.85 -4.87 -3.48
N TRP A 34 -2.48 -5.07 -4.63
CA TRP A 34 -3.92 -5.37 -4.72
C TRP A 34 -4.26 -6.67 -3.99
N GLN A 35 -3.50 -7.75 -4.24
CA GLN A 35 -3.71 -9.03 -3.56
C GLN A 35 -3.53 -8.90 -2.04
N ALA A 36 -2.53 -8.12 -1.59
CA ALA A 36 -2.33 -7.86 -0.17
C ALA A 36 -3.53 -7.12 0.46
N MET A 37 -4.12 -6.15 -0.25
CA MET A 37 -5.32 -5.43 0.20
C MET A 37 -6.59 -6.29 0.13
N ALA A 38 -6.70 -7.22 -0.82
CA ALA A 38 -7.85 -8.10 -0.99
C ALA A 38 -7.96 -9.21 0.09
N THR A 39 -7.10 -9.19 1.11
CA THR A 39 -7.15 -10.12 2.25
C THR A 39 -8.15 -9.66 3.30
N LYS A 40 -8.85 -10.60 3.94
CA LYS A 40 -9.70 -10.31 5.09
C LYS A 40 -8.85 -9.96 6.31
N ASP A 41 -9.24 -8.90 6.99
CA ASP A 41 -8.75 -8.56 8.32
C ASP A 41 -9.52 -9.36 9.37
N SER A 42 -8.78 -9.94 10.32
CA SER A 42 -9.32 -10.81 11.36
C SER A 42 -10.14 -10.07 12.40
N GLU A 43 -9.85 -8.79 12.62
CA GLU A 43 -10.57 -7.96 13.61
C GLU A 43 -11.88 -7.43 13.03
N SER A 44 -11.81 -6.71 11.91
CA SER A 44 -13.00 -6.13 11.27
C SER A 44 -13.88 -7.12 10.50
N LYS A 45 -13.36 -8.32 10.20
CA LYS A 45 -13.97 -9.34 9.30
C LYS A 45 -14.24 -8.85 7.88
N LYS A 46 -13.71 -7.68 7.49
CA LYS A 46 -13.82 -7.07 6.17
C LYS A 46 -12.48 -7.15 5.44
N THR A 47 -12.47 -6.90 4.14
CA THR A 47 -11.22 -6.76 3.39
C THR A 47 -10.45 -5.52 3.86
N ARG A 48 -9.13 -5.57 3.76
CA ARG A 48 -8.28 -4.37 3.86
C ARG A 48 -8.54 -3.46 2.64
N GLY A 49 -7.73 -2.42 2.48
CA GLY A 49 -7.89 -1.47 1.37
C GLY A 49 -6.99 -0.26 1.50
N PHE A 50 -7.40 0.82 0.84
CA PHE A 50 -6.73 2.11 0.85
C PHE A 50 -7.72 3.22 1.24
N VAL A 51 -7.18 4.39 1.57
CA VAL A 51 -7.97 5.57 1.95
C VAL A 51 -7.47 6.75 1.13
N LEU A 52 -8.41 7.52 0.57
CA LEU A 52 -8.13 8.82 -0.05
C LEU A 52 -8.41 9.91 0.98
N VAL A 53 -7.46 10.82 1.15
CA VAL A 53 -7.56 11.94 2.11
C VAL A 53 -7.35 13.23 1.35
N SER A 54 -8.27 14.17 1.47
CA SER A 54 -8.17 15.52 0.91
C SER A 54 -8.54 16.56 1.96
N THR A 55 -8.04 17.78 1.80
CA THR A 55 -8.56 18.92 2.56
C THR A 55 -9.98 19.25 2.11
N ARG A 56 -10.79 19.78 3.03
CA ARG A 56 -12.12 20.33 2.70
C ARG A 56 -12.01 21.65 1.97
#